data_AF-A0A0B2R7J2-F1
#
_entry.id   AF-A0A0B2R7J2-F1
#
_cell.length_a   1.000
_cell.length_b   1.000
_cell.length_c   1.000
_cell.angle_alpha   90.00
_cell.angle_beta   90.00
_cell.angle_gamma   90.00
#
_symmetry.space_group_name_H-M   'P 1'
#
loop_
_entity.id
_entity.type
_entity.pdbx_description
1 polymer ?
#
loop_
_entity_poly.entity_id
_entity_poly.type
_entity_poly.pdbx_seq_one_letter_code
_entity_poly.pdbx_strand_id
1 'polypeptide(L)' 'MEKAVRAYAEVLRLVRLLPKDSRAYYAKYARENFVNYRDVVDPSDFDDLFQRTYTHSLWVLHKYSIDKSAADKLRGICCT' A
#
# COMPACT_ATOMS: atom_id res chain seq x y z
N MET A 1 5.10 -12.85 7.00
CA MET A 1 5.32 -12.45 5.58
C MET A 1 4.08 -12.48 4.69
N GLU A 2 3.16 -13.43 4.83
CA GLU A 2 1.99 -13.53 3.93
C GLU A 2 1.10 -12.26 3.91
N LYS A 3 0.82 -11.66 5.08
CA LYS A 3 0.07 -10.39 5.20
C LYS A 3 0.74 -9.25 4.41
N ALA A 4 2.06 -9.14 4.49
CA ALA A 4 2.85 -8.14 3.76
C ALA A 4 2.77 -8.31 2.24
N VAL A 5 2.90 -9.55 1.74
CA VAL A 5 2.77 -9.85 0.31
C VAL A 5 1.35 -9.54 -0.18
N ARG A 6 0.32 -9.88 0.60
CA ARG A 6 -1.08 -9.56 0.29
C ARG A 6 -1.32 -8.04 0.23
N ALA A 7 -0.80 -7.30 1.20
CA ALA A 7 -0.89 -5.83 1.22
C ALA A 7 -0.19 -5.22 0.00
N TYR A 8 1.03 -5.65 -0.30
CA TYR A 8 1.78 -5.17 -1.46
C TYR A 8 1.06 -5.45 -2.79
N ALA A 9 0.53 -6.67 -2.96
CA ALA A 9 -0.24 -7.02 -4.16
C ALA A 9 -1.48 -6.13 -4.31
N GLU A 10 -2.16 -5.79 -3.22
CA GLU A 10 -3.31 -4.90 -3.24
C GLU A 10 -2.93 -3.46 -3.55
N VAL A 11 -1.81 -2.95 -3.00
CA VAL A 11 -1.26 -1.63 -3.38
C VAL A 11 -1.01 -1.56 -4.88
N LEU A 12 -0.42 -2.60 -5.49
CA LEU A 12 -0.23 -2.64 -6.94
C LEU A 12 -1.53 -2.66 -7.75
N ARG A 13 -2.63 -3.18 -7.19
CA ARG A 13 -3.96 -3.08 -7.83
C ARG A 13 -4.48 -1.65 -7.76
N LEU A 14 -4.34 -0.96 -6.62
CA LEU A 14 -4.70 0.45 -6.47
C LEU A 14 -3.91 1.34 -7.44
N VAL A 15 -2.61 1.06 -7.64
CA VAL A 15 -1.77 1.79 -8.60
C VAL A 15 -2.34 1.72 -10.03
N ARG A 16 -3.05 0.65 -10.40
CA ARG A 16 -3.67 0.53 -11.74
C ARG A 16 -4.86 1.47 -11.92
N LEU A 17 -5.47 1.95 -10.85
CA LEU A 17 -6.57 2.92 -10.88
C LEU A 17 -6.07 4.35 -11.13
N LEU A 18 -4.79 4.62 -10.89
CA LEU A 18 -4.20 5.93 -11.07
C LEU A 18 -4.11 6.34 -12.56
N PRO A 19 -3.95 7.63 -12.88
CA PRO A 19 -3.61 8.10 -14.22
C PRO A 19 -2.37 7.40 -14.80
N LYS A 20 -2.40 7.07 -16.10
CA LYS A 20 -1.40 6.20 -16.76
C LYS A 20 0.04 6.68 -16.57
N ASP A 21 0.26 7.98 -16.68
CA ASP A 21 1.53 8.68 -16.50
C ASP A 21 2.09 8.55 -15.07
N SER A 22 1.22 8.49 -14.06
CA SER A 22 1.63 8.38 -12.65
C SER A 22 1.94 6.94 -12.19
N ARG A 23 1.45 5.92 -12.91
CA ARG A 23 1.50 4.51 -12.44
C ARG A 23 2.91 4.01 -12.23
N ALA A 24 3.83 4.33 -13.16
CA ALA A 24 5.21 3.87 -13.10
C ALA A 24 5.92 4.40 -11.84
N TYR A 25 5.71 5.67 -11.51
CA TYR A 25 6.24 6.29 -10.30
C TYR A 25 5.75 5.58 -9.04
N TYR A 26 4.43 5.40 -8.89
CA TYR A 26 3.87 4.78 -7.69
C TYR A 26 4.16 3.28 -7.57
N ALA A 27 4.24 2.55 -8.70
CA ALA A 27 4.67 1.15 -8.69
C ALA A 27 6.13 1.00 -8.22
N LYS A 28 7.02 1.88 -8.69
CA LYS A 28 8.42 1.93 -8.23
C LYS A 28 8.49 2.26 -6.74
N TYR A 29 7.80 3.30 -6.31
CA TYR A 29 7.77 3.72 -4.90
C TYR A 29 7.25 2.61 -3.97
N ALA A 30 6.18 1.90 -4.36
CA ALA A 30 5.65 0.78 -3.60
C ALA A 30 6.66 -0.36 -3.48
N ARG A 31 7.38 -0.68 -4.56
CA ARG A 31 8.42 -1.72 -4.56
C ARG A 31 9.58 -1.35 -3.63
N GLU A 32 10.07 -0.11 -3.72
CA GLU A 32 11.18 0.38 -2.87
C GLU A 32 10.81 0.30 -1.40
N ASN A 33 9.63 0.78 -1.02
CA ASN A 33 9.15 0.68 0.36
C ASN A 33 9.02 -0.77 0.81
N PHE A 34 8.43 -1.65 -0.01
CA PHE A 34 8.27 -3.06 0.36
C PHE A 34 9.61 -3.77 0.61
N VAL A 35 10.64 -3.47 -0.21
CA VAL A 35 11.98 -4.06 -0.05
C VAL A 35 12.70 -3.50 1.18
N ASN A 36 12.56 -2.20 1.45
CA ASN A 36 13.23 -1.54 2.58
C ASN A 36 12.81 -2.09 3.95
N TYR A 37 11.60 -2.64 4.08
CA TYR A 37 11.09 -3.20 5.33
C TYR A 37 11.23 -4.72 5.44
N ARG A 38 12.04 -5.37 4.59
CA ARG A 38 12.20 -6.83 4.66
C ARG A 38 12.94 -7.29 5.93
N ASP A 39 13.82 -6.44 6.45
CA ASP A 39 14.72 -6.75 7.57
C ASP A 39 14.20 -6.17 8.89
N VAL A 40 12.90 -5.83 8.95
CA VAL A 40 12.24 -5.41 10.19
C VAL A 40 12.30 -6.55 11.19
N VAL A 41 13.00 -6.31 12.31
CA VAL A 41 13.35 -7.33 13.30
C VAL A 41 12.25 -7.51 14.34
N ASP A 42 11.48 -6.45 14.62
CA ASP A 42 10.43 -6.48 15.63
C ASP A 42 9.04 -6.70 14.99
N PRO A 43 8.29 -7.75 15.40
CA PRO A 43 6.90 -7.95 15.02
C PRO A 43 5.99 -6.73 15.24
N SER A 44 6.25 -5.91 16.26
CA SER A 44 5.45 -4.73 16.59
C SER A 44 5.57 -3.60 15.56
N ASP A 45 6.69 -3.50 14.85
CA ASP A 45 6.89 -2.53 13.77
C ASP A 45 5.98 -2.83 12.55
N PHE A 46 5.53 -4.08 12.38
CA PHE A 46 4.72 -4.45 11.22
C PHE A 46 3.32 -3.83 11.28
N ASP A 47 2.71 -3.70 12.45
CA ASP A 47 1.36 -3.12 12.57
C ASP A 47 1.37 -1.64 12.20
N ASP A 48 2.39 -0.90 12.65
CA ASP A 48 2.60 0.49 12.25
C ASP A 48 2.88 0.60 10.74
N LEU A 49 3.64 -0.32 10.15
CA LEU A 49 3.89 -0.35 8.72
C LEU A 49 2.62 -0.64 7.91
N PHE A 50 1.76 -1.55 8.39
CA PHE A 50 0.47 -1.82 7.75
C PHE A 50 -0.45 -0.61 7.82
N GLN A 51 -0.53 0.04 8.99
CA GLN A 51 -1.33 1.23 9.17
C GLN A 51 -0.84 2.38 8.27
N ARG A 52 0.48 2.60 8.19
CA ARG A 52 1.09 3.58 7.28
C ARG A 52 0.80 3.23 5.82
N THR A 53 0.92 1.96 5.44
CA THR A 53 0.62 1.50 4.07
C THR A 53 -0.81 1.85 3.66
N TYR A 54 -1.77 1.63 4.55
CA TYR A 54 -3.17 1.97 4.30
C TYR A 54 -3.37 3.49 4.20
N THR A 55 -2.85 4.26 5.15
CA THR A 55 -2.95 5.73 5.16
C THR A 55 -2.32 6.36 3.92
N HIS A 56 -1.13 5.92 3.52
CA HIS A 56 -0.46 6.43 2.32
C HIS A 56 -1.24 6.07 1.05
N SER A 57 -1.79 4.86 0.97
CA SER A 57 -2.61 4.45 -0.17
C SER A 57 -3.86 5.33 -0.29
N LEU A 58 -4.56 5.61 0.82
CA LEU A 58 -5.70 6.53 0.82
C LEU A 58 -5.31 7.94 0.36
N TRP A 59 -4.17 8.46 0.82
CA TRP A 59 -3.70 9.78 0.41
C TRP A 59 -3.46 9.85 -1.10
N VAL A 60 -2.84 8.82 -1.69
CA VAL A 60 -2.61 8.76 -3.14
C VAL A 60 -3.93 8.66 -3.90
N LEU A 61 -4.86 7.83 -3.45
CA LEU A 61 -6.19 7.74 -4.09
C LEU A 61 -6.92 9.07 -4.05
N HIS A 62 -6.91 9.75 -2.89
CA HIS A 62 -7.52 11.06 -2.72
C HIS A 62 -6.90 12.13 -3.62
N LYS A 63 -5.56 12.12 -3.76
CA LYS A 63 -4.83 13.03 -4.67
C LYS A 63 -5.35 12.96 -6.12
N TYR A 64 -5.82 11.79 -6.55
CA TYR A 64 -6.35 11.56 -7.90
C TYR A 64 -7.87 11.46 -7.95
N SER A 65 -8.57 11.92 -6.91
CA SER A 65 -10.03 11.90 -6.79
C SER A 65 -10.63 10.49 -6.96
N ILE A 66 -9.89 9.45 -6.60
CA ILE A 66 -10.39 8.07 -6.59
C ILE A 66 -11.08 7.82 -5.25
N ASP A 67 -12.27 7.21 -5.31
CA ASP A 67 -13.06 6.94 -4.12
C ASP A 67 -12.33 6.02 -3.13
N LYS A 68 -12.48 6.32 -1.83
CA LYS A 68 -11.81 5.58 -0.75
C LYS A 68 -12.21 4.10 -0.68
N SER A 69 -13.41 3.74 -1.14
CA SER A 69 -13.90 2.35 -1.15
C SER A 69 -13.05 1.44 -2.02
N ALA A 70 -12.30 2.00 -2.99
CA ALA A 70 -11.31 1.25 -3.75
C ALA A 70 -10.27 0.57 -2.83
N ALA A 71 -9.99 1.14 -1.66
CA ALA A 71 -9.04 0.61 -0.68
C ALA A 71 -9.68 -0.30 0.40
N ASP A 72 -10.96 -0.65 0.33
CA ASP A 72 -11.62 -1.45 1.38
C ASP A 72 -10.94 -2.81 1.59
N LYS A 73 -10.49 -3.43 0.49
CA LYS A 73 -9.73 -4.68 0.57
C LYS A 73 -8.36 -4.50 1.23
N LEU A 74 -7.68 -3.39 0.95
CA LEU A 74 -6.41 -3.06 1.60
C LEU A 74 -6.64 -2.81 3.10
N ARG A 75 -7.70 -2.09 3.48
CA ARG A 75 -8.10 -1.88 4.87
C ARG A 75 -8.28 -3.19 5.61
N GLY A 76 -9.00 -4.14 5.01
CA GLY A 76 -9.22 -5.47 5.61
C GLY A 76 -7.94 -6.30 5.79
N ILE A 77 -6.88 -5.99 5.03
CA ILE A 77 -5.57 -6.64 5.19
C ILE A 77 -4.71 -5.91 6.22
N CYS A 78 -4.70 -4.58 6.20
CA CYS A 78 -3.76 -3.78 7.01
C CYS A 78 -4.27 -3.42 8.40
N CYS A 79 -5.59 -3.29 8.59
CA CYS A 79 -6.20 -2.80 9.82
C CYS A 79 -6.98 -3.89 10.58
N THR A 80 -6.59 -5.15 10.37
CA THR A 80 -7.07 -6.34 11.09
C THR A 80 -6.05 -6.83 12.08
#